data_AF-A0AA35XL61-F1
#
_entry.id   AF-A0AA35XL61-F1
#
_cell.length_a   1.000
_cell.length_b   1.000
_cell.length_c   1.000
_cell.angle_alpha   90.00
_cell.angle_beta   90.00
_cell.angle_gamma   90.00
#
_symmetry.space_group_name_H-M   'P 1'
#
loop_
_entity.id
_entity.type
_entity.pdbx_description
1 polymer ?
#
loop_
_entity_poly.entity_id
_entity_poly.type
_entity_poly.pdbx_seq_one_letter_code
_entity_poly.pdbx_strand_id
1 'polypeptide(L)'
;MRLLHPGVNTADIITQYVAAIKALRLVDHTGVVLERVCTPVRDYLFSREDTVRCIVTSLTNETDSELAQALNKDDIDEHKSEDQDFDLWEPDPIDGNQGIQV
;
A
#
# COMPACT_ATOMS: atom_id res chain seq x y z
N MET A 1 16.23 -12.25 -9.53
CA MET A 1 14.78 -12.44 -9.29
C MET A 1 14.03 -11.36 -10.04
N ARG A 2 13.09 -11.69 -10.93
CA ARG A 2 12.32 -10.71 -11.72
C ARG A 2 10.84 -10.94 -11.42
N LEU A 3 10.26 -10.17 -10.50
CA LEU A 3 8.91 -10.42 -9.96
C LEU A 3 7.80 -10.00 -10.95
N LEU A 4 8.05 -8.97 -11.75
CA LEU A 4 7.08 -8.35 -12.64
C LEU A 4 7.13 -8.97 -14.04
N HIS A 5 6.76 -10.26 -14.14
CA HIS A 5 6.61 -10.93 -15.42
C HIS A 5 5.40 -11.88 -15.44
N PRO A 6 4.84 -12.20 -16.62
CA PRO A 6 3.56 -12.93 -16.70
C PRO A 6 3.55 -14.31 -16.04
N GLY A 7 4.70 -14.98 -16.01
CA GLY A 7 4.83 -16.31 -15.39
C GLY A 7 4.79 -16.36 -13.86
N VAL A 8 4.70 -15.22 -13.14
CA VAL A 8 4.60 -15.22 -11.67
C VAL A 8 3.13 -15.21 -11.25
N ASN A 9 2.76 -15.97 -10.21
CA ASN A 9 1.41 -15.95 -9.66
C ASN A 9 1.11 -14.57 -9.01
N THR A 10 -0.09 -14.04 -9.24
CA THR A 10 -0.56 -12.77 -8.67
C THR A 10 -0.47 -12.76 -7.15
N ALA A 11 -0.78 -13.89 -6.51
CA ALA A 11 -0.69 -14.05 -5.06
C ALA A 11 0.75 -13.82 -4.55
N ASP A 12 1.76 -14.39 -5.21
CA ASP A 12 3.16 -14.23 -4.83
C ASP A 12 3.62 -12.78 -4.98
N ILE A 13 3.16 -12.08 -6.03
CA ILE A 13 3.45 -10.66 -6.23
C ILE A 13 2.84 -9.81 -5.11
N ILE A 14 1.58 -10.09 -4.74
CA ILE A 14 0.88 -9.39 -3.65
C ILE A 14 1.60 -9.62 -2.32
N THR A 15 1.93 -10.86 -1.97
CA THR A 15 2.69 -11.20 -0.77
C THR A 15 4.02 -10.45 -0.72
N GLN A 16 4.79 -10.51 -1.80
CA GLN A 16 6.10 -9.84 -1.86
C GLN A 16 5.97 -8.31 -1.82
N TYR A 17 4.90 -7.75 -2.38
CA TYR A 17 4.59 -6.32 -2.33
C TYR A 17 4.30 -5.86 -0.89
N VAL A 18 3.49 -6.61 -0.13
CA VAL A 18 3.23 -6.34 1.29
C VAL A 18 4.51 -6.42 2.11
N ALA A 19 5.32 -7.46 1.92
CA ALA A 19 6.61 -7.61 2.60
C ALA A 19 7.58 -6.45 2.26
N ALA A 20 7.60 -6.01 0.99
CA ALA A 20 8.42 -4.87 0.57
C ALA A 20 7.96 -3.56 1.23
N ILE A 21 6.65 -3.30 1.32
CA ILE A 21 6.12 -2.11 2.02
C ILE A 21 6.57 -2.11 3.47
N LYS A 22 6.40 -3.22 4.19
CA LYS A 22 6.79 -3.35 5.60
C LYS A 22 8.28 -3.11 5.80
N ALA A 23 9.12 -3.73 4.96
CA ALA A 23 10.57 -3.56 5.04
C ALA A 23 11.00 -2.13 4.71
N LEU A 24 10.39 -1.49 3.71
CA LEU A 24 10.74 -0.12 3.32
C LEU A 24 10.32 0.90 4.38
N ARG A 25 9.17 0.72 5.05
CA ARG A 25 8.75 1.57 6.17
C ARG A 25 9.74 1.54 7.35
N LEU A 26 10.37 0.39 7.61
CA LEU A 26 11.43 0.25 8.62
C LEU A 26 12.73 0.97 8.25
N VAL A 27 13.02 1.11 6.96
CA VAL A 27 14.30 1.65 6.46
C VAL A 27 14.21 3.13 6.12
N ASP A 28 13.07 3.57 5.60
CA ASP A 28 12.82 4.94 5.16
C ASP A 28 11.52 5.48 5.79
N HIS A 29 11.67 6.19 6.90
CA HIS A 29 10.55 6.85 7.57
C HIS A 29 9.94 7.99 6.74
N THR A 30 10.62 8.49 5.69
CA THR A 30 10.10 9.58 4.84
C THR A 30 9.10 9.08 3.79
N GLY A 31 9.10 7.78 3.49
CA GLY A 31 8.22 7.16 2.49
C GLY A 31 8.59 7.48 1.02
N VAL A 32 9.65 8.26 0.76
CA VAL A 32 10.05 8.66 -0.60
C VAL A 32 10.50 7.44 -1.41
N VAL A 33 11.27 6.54 -0.80
CA VAL A 33 11.74 5.31 -1.46
C VAL A 33 10.58 4.35 -1.68
N LEU A 34 9.68 4.24 -0.70
CA LEU A 34 8.46 3.46 -0.78
C LEU A 34 7.65 3.86 -2.02
N GLU A 35 7.38 5.15 -2.19
CA GLU A 35 6.59 5.66 -3.32
C GLU A 35 7.22 5.30 -4.67
N ARG A 36 8.53 5.49 -4.81
CA ARG A 36 9.28 5.21 -6.05
C ARG A 36 9.31 3.72 -6.38
N VAL A 37 9.53 2.85 -5.39
CA VAL A 37 9.69 1.40 -5.59
C VAL A 37 8.34 0.70 -5.76
N CYS A 38 7.30 1.13 -5.04
CA CYS A 38 5.99 0.50 -5.07
C CYS A 38 5.18 0.83 -6.32
N THR A 39 5.43 1.99 -6.96
CA THR A 39 4.71 2.42 -8.18
C THR A 39 4.75 1.39 -9.33
N PRO A 40 5.92 0.89 -9.80
CA PRO A 40 5.95 -0.12 -10.85
C PRO A 40 5.28 -1.44 -10.47
N VAL A 41 5.25 -1.80 -9.17
CA VAL A 41 4.55 -3.00 -8.70
C VAL A 41 3.04 -2.80 -8.73
N ARG A 42 2.54 -1.62 -8.32
CA ARG A 42 1.12 -1.24 -8.44
C ARG A 42 0.67 -1.28 -9.89
N ASP A 43 1.38 -0.61 -10.79
CA ASP A 43 1.00 -0.55 -12.21
C ASP A 43 0.89 -1.95 -12.82
N TYR A 44 1.84 -2.84 -12.45
CA TYR A 44 1.81 -4.22 -12.88
C TYR A 44 0.61 -4.99 -12.31
N LEU A 45 0.32 -4.86 -11.01
CA LEU A 45 -0.86 -5.48 -10.40
C LEU A 45 -2.18 -4.93 -10.99
N PHE A 46 -2.26 -3.64 -11.30
CA PHE A 46 -3.41 -3.03 -11.98
C PHE A 46 -3.62 -3.60 -13.39
N SER A 47 -2.55 -3.96 -14.09
CA SER A 47 -2.65 -4.56 -15.43
C SER A 47 -3.15 -6.01 -15.43
N ARG A 48 -3.16 -6.69 -14.28
CA ARG A 48 -3.59 -8.08 -14.15
C ARG A 48 -5.07 -8.16 -13.78
N GLU A 49 -5.86 -8.79 -14.65
CA GLU A 49 -7.32 -8.91 -14.48
C GLU A 49 -7.73 -9.71 -13.23
N ASP A 50 -6.86 -10.56 -12.70
CA ASP A 50 -7.13 -11.42 -11.56
C ASP A 50 -6.73 -10.81 -10.20
N THR A 51 -6.09 -9.63 -10.18
CA THR A 51 -5.61 -8.99 -8.94
C THR A 51 -6.70 -8.78 -7.91
N VAL A 52 -7.84 -8.21 -8.31
CA VAL A 52 -8.95 -7.95 -7.38
C VAL A 52 -9.46 -9.26 -6.77
N ARG A 53 -9.61 -10.30 -7.59
CA ARG A 53 -10.05 -11.62 -7.12
C ARG A 53 -9.04 -12.20 -6.12
N CYS A 54 -7.74 -12.14 -6.43
CA CYS A 54 -6.70 -12.62 -5.54
C CYS A 54 -6.71 -11.89 -4.20
N ILE A 55 -6.86 -10.56 -4.19
CA ILE A 55 -6.95 -9.77 -2.96
C ILE A 55 -8.18 -10.18 -2.15
N VAL A 56 -9.37 -10.20 -2.77
CA VAL A 56 -10.62 -10.56 -2.07
C VAL A 56 -10.53 -11.97 -1.51
N THR A 57 -10.12 -12.96 -2.32
CA THR A 57 -9.96 -14.34 -1.86
C THR A 57 -8.96 -14.44 -0.71
N SER A 58 -7.84 -13.73 -0.78
CA SER A 58 -6.87 -13.69 0.32
C SER A 58 -7.47 -13.08 1.58
N LEU A 59 -8.31 -12.05 1.48
CA LEU A 59 -8.93 -11.41 2.66
C LEU A 59 -10.09 -12.20 3.25
N THR A 60 -10.84 -12.94 2.42
CA THR A 60 -12.06 -13.65 2.86
C THR A 60 -11.84 -15.11 3.23
N ASN A 61 -10.70 -15.72 2.88
CA ASN A 61 -10.39 -17.07 3.31
C ASN A 61 -9.97 -17.09 4.80
N GLU A 62 -10.63 -17.93 5.61
CA GLU A 62 -10.39 -18.09 7.06
C GLU A 62 -9.03 -18.73 7.41
N THR A 63 -8.22 -19.09 6.41
CA THR A 63 -6.89 -19.69 6.62
C THR A 63 -5.81 -18.62 6.55
N ASP A 64 -5.28 -18.22 7.71
CA ASP A 64 -4.05 -17.44 7.95
C ASP A 64 -3.44 -16.71 6.73
N SER A 65 -4.22 -15.82 6.13
CA SER A 65 -3.78 -15.03 5.00
C SER A 65 -2.78 -13.99 5.49
N GLU A 66 -1.56 -14.05 4.97
CA GLU A 66 -0.50 -13.08 5.30
C GLU A 66 -0.94 -11.64 5.01
N LEU A 67 -1.76 -11.44 3.97
CA LEU A 67 -2.35 -10.15 3.65
C LEU A 67 -3.33 -9.69 4.75
N ALA A 68 -4.22 -10.57 5.22
CA ALA A 68 -5.14 -10.25 6.31
C ALA A 68 -4.39 -9.98 7.61
N GLN A 69 -3.37 -10.78 7.92
CA GLN A 69 -2.52 -10.57 9.10
C GLN A 69 -1.72 -9.26 9.02
N ALA A 70 -1.27 -8.85 7.83
CA ALA A 70 -0.58 -7.59 7.64
C ALA A 70 -1.45 -6.39 7.99
N LEU A 71 -2.74 -6.42 7.66
CA LEU A 71 -3.69 -5.37 8.03
C LEU A 71 -3.95 -5.36 9.53
N ASN A 72 -3.98 -6.53 10.18
CA ASN A 72 -4.23 -6.64 11.62
C ASN A 72 -3.02 -6.26 12.50
N LYS A 73 -1.80 -6.19 11.94
CA LYS A 73 -0.55 -6.02 12.71
C LYS A 73 0.04 -4.61 12.69
N ASP A 74 -0.53 -3.68 11.93
CA ASP A 74 0.01 -2.32 11.79
C ASP A 74 -0.55 -1.31 12.82
N ASP A 75 -0.94 -1.77 14.02
CA ASP A 75 -1.27 -0.93 15.20
C ASP A 75 -0.15 -0.94 16.27
N ILE A 76 1.11 -1.11 15.86
CA ILE A 76 2.27 -0.86 16.74
C ILE A 76 3.29 -0.01 15.99
N ASP A 77 2.93 1.24 15.74
CA ASP A 77 3.91 2.32 15.83
C ASP A 77 3.39 3.36 16.81
N GLU A 78 4.13 3.55 17.91
CA GLU A 78 3.89 4.51 18.98
C GLU A 78 4.19 5.94 18.49
N HIS A 79 3.61 6.34 17.37
CA HIS A 79 3.35 7.73 17.05
C HIS A 79 1.86 7.93 17.22
N LYS A 80 1.47 8.19 18.47
CA LYS A 80 0.27 8.98 18.74
C LYS A 80 0.50 10.34 18.08
N SER A 81 0.26 10.43 16.78
CA SER A 81 -0.04 11.69 16.13
C SER A 81 -1.23 12.27 16.88
N GLU A 82 -1.07 13.46 17.43
CA GLU A 82 -2.16 14.25 18.03
C GLU A 82 -3.30 14.51 17.01
N ASP A 83 -3.11 14.10 15.75
CA ASP A 83 -4.00 14.19 14.60
C ASP A 83 -5.13 13.15 14.55
N GLN A 84 -5.28 12.26 15.54
CA GLN A 84 -6.43 11.35 15.61
C GLN A 84 -7.67 11.95 16.28
N ASP A 85 -7.68 13.27 16.50
CA ASP A 85 -8.90 13.97 16.84
C ASP A 85 -9.74 14.13 15.57
N PHE A 86 -10.72 13.23 15.38
CA PHE A 86 -11.68 13.31 14.27
C PHE A 86 -12.48 14.62 14.29
N ASP A 87 -12.53 15.34 15.42
CA ASP A 87 -13.16 16.65 15.53
C ASP A 87 -12.27 17.79 14.99
N LEU A 88 -10.98 17.52 14.69
CA LEU A 88 -10.01 18.48 14.11
C LEU A 88 -9.94 18.42 12.58
N TRP A 89 -10.72 17.56 11.93
CA TRP A 89 -10.73 17.46 10.46
C TRP A 89 -11.29 18.74 9.82
N GLU A 90 -10.44 19.45 9.07
CA GLU A 90 -10.84 20.57 8.21
C GLU A 90 -10.70 20.17 6.74
N PRO A 91 -11.66 20.49 5.87
CA PRO A 91 -11.55 20.21 4.45
C PRO A 91 -10.41 21.03 3.82
N ASP A 92 -9.70 20.43 2.87
CA ASP A 92 -8.62 21.12 2.15
C ASP A 92 -9.14 22.43 1.54
N PRO A 93 -8.40 23.55 1.69
CA PRO A 93 -8.81 24.83 1.14
C PRO A 93 -8.86 24.78 -0.38
N ILE A 94 -9.86 25.45 -0.95
CA ILE A 94 -10.23 25.37 -2.38
C ILE A 94 -9.14 25.93 -3.34
N ASP A 95 -8.10 26.58 -2.81
CA ASP A 95 -7.07 27.28 -3.59
C ASP A 95 -5.79 26.46 -3.86
N GLY A 96 -5.76 25.16 -3.54
CA GLY A 96 -4.62 24.27 -3.81
C GLY A 96 -4.32 24.02 -5.30
N ASN A 97 -5.15 24.52 -6.22
CA ASN A 97 -4.91 24.47 -7.67
C ASN A 97 -4.85 25.87 -8.28
N GLN A 98 -3.96 26.74 -7.77
CA GLN A 98 -3.51 27.88 -8.56
C GLN A 98 -2.66 27.36 -9.71
N GLY A 99 -3.35 27.05 -10.81
CA GLY A 99 -2.76 26.84 -12.10
C GLY A 99 -1.78 27.96 -12.41
N ILE A 100 -0.64 27.56 -12.96
CA ILE A 100 0.35 28.43 -13.60
C ILE A 100 -0.41 29.50 -14.40
N GLN A 101 -0.40 30.74 -13.91
CA GLN A 101 -0.78 31.90 -14.70
C GLN A 101 0.49 32.59 -15.20
N VAL A 102 0.64 32.50 -16.52
CA VAL A 102 1.39 33.32 -17.48
C VAL A 102 2.91 33.45 -17.32
#